data_AF-A0A9D8FNB1-F1
#
_entry.id   AF-A0A9D8FNB1-F1
#
_cell.length_a   1.000
_cell.length_b   1.000
_cell.length_c   1.000
_cell.angle_alpha   90.00
_cell.angle_beta   90.00
_cell.angle_gamma   90.00
#
_symmetry.space_group_name_H-M   'P 1'
#
loop_
_entity.id
_entity.type
_entity.pdbx_description
1 polymer ?
#
loop_
_entity_poly.entity_id
_entity_poly.type
_entity_poly.pdbx_seq_one_letter_code
_entity_poly.pdbx_strand_id
1 'polypeptide(L)'
;SPNLQANFYKWATAAEDPGVKLYYTAHVLEKAMHYKHAIKAYYAVVVHFPKTISWTYWKTPWYVGQVAIDKIKYLTRKHPELRMKLVGADIVVENSFDFDIRNDVINVNPGKIIRCAPEELIVEHKALTGLKAVKRIGGPKVELVQYENGHWQLMLDGKPILVKAVAYTPTVIGQSPDKGTLKDWTLEDYNRNDLIDGPYDSWVDSNLNNKKDRNEERVGDLKLLDDMGANSIRVYHHAYNKNKDFFRAAYEEYGLMVLMGDFIGAYAIGSGATWHDGTDYSNPIHQTNMKRSVKEMVEEYKDEPYVLMWVLGNENNYGVANNAKKDPVSYYKFVNDVAKMIKEIDPTRPVAVCSGDLLYLDVFAKYAPEVDIYGSNSYRGEQGFGIGFWGSVKRLCDKPVMVTEYGCPAYQRGRSSEIAEVDQAKYHQGEWEDILYNSAGFEGAGNSIGGVVFEWLDEWWKAYEPDIHDTEGLYTGPFPGGWVYEEWFGIAGQGDGSKSPYLRQLRKSYYSYKKLWNE
;
A
#
# COMPACT_ATOMS: atom_id res chain seq x y z
N SER A 1 -9.92 17.86 18.09
CA SER A 1 -11.20 17.99 18.83
C SER A 1 -12.34 17.67 17.89
N PRO A 2 -13.46 17.06 18.33
CA PRO A 2 -14.66 16.93 17.51
C PRO A 2 -15.31 18.29 17.16
N ASN A 3 -15.00 19.36 17.92
CA ASN A 3 -15.49 20.70 17.63
C ASN A 3 -14.65 21.34 16.51
N LEU A 4 -15.18 21.31 15.28
CA LEU A 4 -14.53 21.88 14.09
C LEU A 4 -14.35 23.40 14.19
N GLN A 5 -15.30 24.13 14.79
CA GLN A 5 -15.17 25.58 14.97
C GLN A 5 -14.00 25.93 15.90
N ALA A 6 -13.86 25.22 17.02
CA ALA A 6 -12.73 25.38 17.93
C ALA A 6 -11.40 25.01 17.25
N ASN A 7 -11.37 23.93 16.44
CA ASN A 7 -10.19 23.56 15.68
C ASN A 7 -9.80 24.64 14.65
N PHE A 8 -10.78 25.28 14.01
CA PHE A 8 -10.54 26.36 13.05
C PHE A 8 -9.78 27.50 13.73
N TYR A 9 -10.30 28.01 14.85
CA TYR A 9 -9.62 29.08 15.59
C TYR A 9 -8.26 28.63 16.13
N LYS A 10 -8.16 27.39 16.65
CA LYS A 10 -6.88 26.84 17.13
C LYS A 10 -5.81 26.89 16.05
N TRP A 11 -6.11 26.46 14.83
CA TRP A 11 -5.14 26.46 13.73
C TRP A 11 -4.89 27.86 13.17
N ALA A 12 -5.94 28.68 13.04
CA ALA A 12 -5.81 30.05 12.58
C ALA A 12 -4.93 30.91 13.51
N THR A 13 -4.90 30.59 14.81
CA THR A 13 -4.08 31.31 15.82
C THR A 13 -2.88 30.50 16.32
N ALA A 14 -2.56 29.34 15.73
CA ALA A 14 -1.44 28.51 16.18
C ALA A 14 -0.10 29.24 16.04
N ALA A 15 0.90 28.91 16.86
CA ALA A 15 2.25 29.47 16.77
C ALA A 15 3.17 28.67 15.82
N GLU A 16 2.64 28.28 14.66
CA GLU A 16 3.33 27.47 13.63
C GLU A 16 3.85 28.30 12.45
N ASP A 17 4.44 27.66 11.43
CA ASP A 17 4.71 28.30 10.14
C ASP A 17 3.39 28.75 9.46
N PRO A 18 3.32 29.94 8.82
CA PRO A 18 2.09 30.42 8.19
C PRO A 18 1.47 29.46 7.17
N GLY A 19 2.28 28.74 6.38
CA GLY A 19 1.79 27.75 5.43
C GLY A 19 1.15 26.55 6.11
N VAL A 20 1.75 26.08 7.22
CA VAL A 20 1.21 24.99 8.05
C VAL A 20 -0.13 25.39 8.67
N LYS A 21 -0.20 26.59 9.27
CA LYS A 21 -1.46 27.11 9.85
C LYS A 21 -2.56 27.15 8.80
N LEU A 22 -2.25 27.71 7.63
CA LEU A 22 -3.24 27.89 6.58
C LEU A 22 -3.69 26.54 6.00
N TYR A 23 -2.78 25.59 5.84
CA TYR A 23 -3.11 24.23 5.40
C TYR A 23 -4.09 23.55 6.36
N TYR A 24 -3.81 23.56 7.66
CA TYR A 24 -4.70 22.93 8.62
C TYR A 24 -6.01 23.70 8.83
N THR A 25 -5.99 25.03 8.64
CA THR A 25 -7.22 25.83 8.56
C THR A 25 -8.08 25.41 7.37
N ALA A 26 -7.47 25.20 6.19
CA ALA A 26 -8.14 24.66 5.01
C ALA A 26 -8.69 23.24 5.26
N HIS A 27 -7.94 22.39 5.95
CA HIS A 27 -8.37 21.05 6.32
C HIS A 27 -9.59 21.05 7.24
N VAL A 28 -9.66 21.98 8.20
CA VAL A 28 -10.85 22.12 9.05
C VAL A 28 -12.05 22.59 8.22
N LEU A 29 -11.87 23.51 7.28
CA LEU A 29 -12.94 23.95 6.35
C LEU A 29 -13.44 22.78 5.49
N GLU A 30 -12.54 21.93 5.02
CA GLU A 30 -12.88 20.72 4.27
C GLU A 30 -13.70 19.75 5.12
N LYS A 31 -13.24 19.42 6.33
CA LYS A 31 -13.99 18.55 7.25
C LYS A 31 -15.34 19.15 7.66
N ALA A 32 -15.50 20.47 7.59
CA ALA A 32 -16.76 21.19 7.77
C ALA A 32 -17.60 21.31 6.49
N MET A 33 -17.22 20.63 5.39
CA MET A 33 -17.89 20.65 4.09
C MET A 33 -17.94 22.03 3.40
N HIS A 34 -17.09 22.98 3.82
CA HIS A 34 -16.91 24.27 3.16
C HIS A 34 -15.90 24.18 2.02
N TYR A 35 -16.12 23.26 1.08
CA TYR A 35 -15.14 22.85 0.06
C TYR A 35 -14.60 24.00 -0.79
N LYS A 36 -15.46 24.94 -1.20
CA LYS A 36 -15.02 26.11 -1.97
C LYS A 36 -14.04 27.00 -1.19
N HIS A 37 -14.23 27.13 0.13
CA HIS A 37 -13.32 27.89 0.99
C HIS A 37 -12.05 27.10 1.29
N ALA A 38 -12.17 25.79 1.51
CA ALA A 38 -11.02 24.89 1.67
C ALA A 38 -10.10 24.95 0.43
N ILE A 39 -10.65 24.81 -0.79
CA ILE A 39 -9.89 24.90 -2.04
C ILE A 39 -9.17 26.25 -2.16
N LYS A 40 -9.84 27.35 -1.84
CA LYS A 40 -9.21 28.69 -1.86
C LYS A 40 -8.07 28.81 -0.85
N ALA A 41 -8.25 28.27 0.36
CA ALA A 41 -7.23 28.29 1.40
C ALA A 41 -6.03 27.40 1.05
N TYR A 42 -6.27 26.19 0.52
CA TYR A 42 -5.20 25.35 -0.03
C TYR A 42 -4.47 26.04 -1.18
N TYR A 43 -5.19 26.68 -2.10
CA TYR A 43 -4.55 27.40 -3.21
C TYR A 43 -3.73 28.60 -2.73
N ALA A 44 -4.17 29.28 -1.67
CA ALA A 44 -3.38 30.32 -1.02
C ALA A 44 -2.08 29.76 -0.40
N VAL A 45 -2.05 28.51 0.09
CA VAL A 45 -0.79 27.84 0.46
C VAL A 45 0.12 27.70 -0.76
N VAL A 46 -0.41 27.19 -1.88
CA VAL A 46 0.35 27.00 -3.12
C VAL A 46 0.93 28.31 -3.67
N VAL A 47 0.22 29.43 -3.54
CA VAL A 47 0.65 30.73 -4.08
C VAL A 47 1.58 31.47 -3.13
N HIS A 48 1.24 31.55 -1.84
CA HIS A 48 1.94 32.43 -0.88
C HIS A 48 2.98 31.69 -0.03
N PHE A 49 2.81 30.38 0.15
CA PHE A 49 3.67 29.55 1.00
C PHE A 49 4.14 28.26 0.31
N PRO A 50 4.52 28.27 -0.99
CA PRO A 50 4.83 27.05 -1.74
C PRO A 50 6.06 26.30 -1.21
N LYS A 51 6.93 26.99 -0.47
CA LYS A 51 8.19 26.46 0.08
C LYS A 51 8.08 26.05 1.55
N THR A 52 6.89 26.09 2.15
CA THR A 52 6.70 25.67 3.54
C THR A 52 6.98 24.18 3.68
N ILE A 53 7.88 23.85 4.61
CA ILE A 53 8.23 22.50 5.01
C ILE A 53 7.75 22.31 6.46
N SER A 54 7.18 21.15 6.72
CA SER A 54 6.86 20.68 8.07
C SER A 54 7.37 19.25 8.21
N TRP A 55 7.00 18.54 9.28
CA TRP A 55 7.64 17.29 9.65
C TRP A 55 6.61 16.24 10.04
N THR A 56 6.82 15.00 9.60
CA THR A 56 6.04 13.86 10.05
C THR A 56 6.46 13.44 11.47
N TYR A 57 5.75 12.45 12.04
CA TYR A 57 6.13 11.81 13.30
C TYR A 57 7.58 11.31 13.28
N TRP A 58 8.00 10.69 12.18
CA TRP A 58 9.34 10.16 11.94
C TRP A 58 10.38 11.19 11.52
N LYS A 59 10.05 12.49 11.60
CA LYS A 59 10.93 13.60 11.19
C LYS A 59 11.36 13.54 9.72
N THR A 60 10.54 12.96 8.86
CA THR A 60 10.70 13.13 7.41
C THR A 60 10.13 14.49 6.99
N PRO A 61 10.77 15.18 6.03
CA PRO A 61 10.23 16.42 5.48
C PRO A 61 8.84 16.23 4.87
N TRP A 62 7.94 17.17 5.14
CA TRP A 62 6.60 17.22 4.59
C TRP A 62 6.38 18.55 3.85
N TYR A 63 6.31 18.48 2.53
CA TYR A 63 6.21 19.65 1.66
C TYR A 63 4.76 20.09 1.49
N VAL A 64 4.36 21.08 2.28
CA VAL A 64 2.96 21.48 2.46
C VAL A 64 2.33 21.97 1.15
N GLY A 65 3.11 22.62 0.29
CA GLY A 65 2.66 23.08 -1.03
C GLY A 65 2.24 21.93 -1.97
N GLN A 66 3.03 20.85 -2.02
CA GLN A 66 2.70 19.66 -2.83
C GLN A 66 1.39 19.02 -2.37
N VAL A 67 1.26 18.83 -1.05
CA VAL A 67 0.06 18.21 -0.49
C VAL A 67 -1.16 19.13 -0.64
N ALA A 68 -1.00 20.45 -0.59
CA ALA A 68 -2.09 21.38 -0.89
C ALA A 68 -2.60 21.23 -2.35
N ILE A 69 -1.71 21.00 -3.33
CA ILE A 69 -2.11 20.69 -4.71
C ILE A 69 -2.93 19.40 -4.76
N ASP A 70 -2.48 18.36 -4.06
CA ASP A 70 -3.19 17.06 -3.99
C ASP A 70 -4.60 17.24 -3.42
N LYS A 71 -4.74 18.00 -2.33
CA LYS A 71 -6.04 18.32 -1.73
C LYS A 71 -6.97 19.06 -2.69
N ILE A 72 -6.46 20.03 -3.45
CA ILE A 72 -7.28 20.76 -4.44
C ILE A 72 -7.74 19.82 -5.56
N LYS A 73 -6.83 19.01 -6.12
CA LYS A 73 -7.17 18.07 -7.20
C LYS A 73 -8.15 17.00 -6.74
N TYR A 74 -7.98 16.47 -5.54
CA TYR A 74 -8.92 15.55 -4.91
C TYR A 74 -10.31 16.18 -4.76
N LEU A 75 -10.40 17.36 -4.14
CA LEU A 75 -11.69 18.01 -3.88
C LEU A 75 -12.40 18.42 -5.17
N THR A 76 -11.68 18.91 -6.17
CA THR A 76 -12.28 19.29 -7.45
C THR A 76 -12.82 18.09 -8.24
N ARG A 77 -12.16 16.93 -8.16
CA ARG A 77 -12.68 15.67 -8.72
C ARG A 77 -13.89 15.13 -7.97
N LYS A 78 -13.85 15.18 -6.62
CA LYS A 78 -14.91 14.64 -5.76
C LYS A 78 -16.17 15.50 -5.71
N HIS A 79 -16.02 16.79 -5.98
CA HIS A 79 -17.10 17.77 -5.93
C HIS A 79 -17.23 18.52 -7.26
N PRO A 80 -17.63 17.83 -8.35
CA PRO A 80 -17.76 18.45 -9.66
C PRO A 80 -18.80 19.58 -9.71
N GLU A 81 -19.75 19.60 -8.78
CA GLU A 81 -20.72 20.68 -8.58
C GLU A 81 -20.07 22.03 -8.27
N LEU A 82 -18.83 22.04 -7.77
CA LEU A 82 -18.07 23.27 -7.52
C LEU A 82 -17.65 23.96 -8.81
N ARG A 83 -17.61 23.25 -9.95
CA ARG A 83 -17.23 23.78 -11.28
C ARG A 83 -15.85 24.46 -11.25
N MET A 84 -14.91 23.86 -10.51
CA MET A 84 -13.55 24.36 -10.31
C MET A 84 -12.55 23.27 -10.73
N LYS A 85 -11.51 23.64 -11.48
CA LYS A 85 -10.38 22.74 -11.82
C LYS A 85 -9.07 23.48 -11.59
N LEU A 86 -8.09 22.82 -10.98
CA LEU A 86 -6.74 23.35 -10.88
C LEU A 86 -5.93 22.90 -12.10
N VAL A 87 -5.44 23.85 -12.90
CA VAL A 87 -4.73 23.59 -14.15
C VAL A 87 -3.31 24.15 -14.07
N GLY A 88 -2.34 23.34 -14.52
CA GLY A 88 -0.93 23.73 -14.63
C GLY A 88 -0.17 23.87 -13.32
N ALA A 89 -0.78 23.53 -12.17
CA ALA A 89 -0.09 23.59 -10.89
C ALA A 89 0.83 22.38 -10.70
N ASP A 90 2.08 22.66 -10.35
CA ASP A 90 3.11 21.68 -10.03
C ASP A 90 4.13 22.31 -9.06
N ILE A 91 4.51 21.57 -8.03
CA ILE A 91 5.62 21.91 -7.15
C ILE A 91 6.55 20.71 -7.15
N VAL A 92 7.74 20.88 -7.70
CA VAL A 92 8.77 19.84 -7.74
C VAL A 92 9.85 20.24 -6.74
N VAL A 93 10.16 19.33 -5.83
CA VAL A 93 11.28 19.47 -4.91
C VAL A 93 12.35 18.50 -5.39
N GLU A 94 13.43 19.04 -5.95
CA GLU A 94 14.60 18.24 -6.31
C GLU A 94 15.37 17.90 -5.03
N ASN A 95 15.96 16.69 -4.99
CA ASN A 95 16.67 16.11 -3.83
C ASN A 95 15.77 15.74 -2.63
N SER A 96 14.45 15.77 -2.77
CA SER A 96 13.48 15.54 -1.69
C SER A 96 13.35 14.11 -1.15
N PHE A 97 14.21 13.19 -1.59
CA PHE A 97 14.11 11.76 -1.25
C PHE A 97 15.10 11.36 -0.16
N ASP A 98 15.62 12.34 0.58
CA ASP A 98 16.44 12.17 1.76
C ASP A 98 15.89 12.99 2.97
N PHE A 99 16.71 13.18 4.01
CA PHE A 99 16.33 13.94 5.21
C PHE A 99 16.94 15.35 5.25
N ASP A 100 17.75 15.74 4.26
CA ASP A 100 18.54 16.97 4.24
C ASP A 100 17.91 18.07 3.38
N ILE A 101 16.93 18.77 3.96
CA ILE A 101 16.24 19.88 3.29
C ILE A 101 17.14 21.06 2.86
N ARG A 102 18.42 21.09 3.25
CA ARG A 102 19.35 22.17 2.88
C ARG A 102 19.82 22.05 1.43
N ASN A 103 19.73 20.85 0.85
CA ASN A 103 20.08 20.59 -0.56
C ASN A 103 18.86 20.69 -1.50
N ASP A 104 17.65 20.89 -0.95
CA ASP A 104 16.40 20.91 -1.71
C ASP A 104 16.31 22.11 -2.65
N VAL A 105 15.92 21.86 -3.90
CA VAL A 105 15.58 22.92 -4.86
C VAL A 105 14.10 22.84 -5.18
N ILE A 106 13.35 23.85 -4.73
CA ILE A 106 11.89 23.91 -4.89
C ILE A 106 11.52 24.74 -6.12
N ASN A 107 11.10 24.05 -7.17
CA ASN A 107 10.55 24.62 -8.40
C ASN A 107 9.02 24.73 -8.28
N VAL A 108 8.49 25.95 -8.49
CA VAL A 108 7.08 26.26 -8.22
C VAL A 108 6.41 26.77 -9.48
N ASN A 109 5.36 26.06 -9.90
CA ASN A 109 4.33 26.57 -10.78
C ASN A 109 2.99 26.52 -10.02
N PRO A 110 2.45 27.66 -9.58
CA PRO A 110 1.21 27.65 -8.80
C PRO A 110 -0.01 27.27 -9.65
N GLY A 111 0.09 27.29 -10.99
CA GLY A 111 -1.06 27.07 -11.87
C GLY A 111 -2.19 28.06 -11.64
N LYS A 112 -3.40 27.71 -12.09
CA LYS A 112 -4.60 28.54 -11.92
C LYS A 112 -5.83 27.67 -11.65
N ILE A 113 -6.70 28.16 -10.77
CA ILE A 113 -8.06 27.62 -10.65
C ILE A 113 -8.91 28.25 -11.76
N ILE A 114 -9.47 27.40 -12.61
CA ILE A 114 -10.39 27.79 -13.67
C ILE A 114 -11.81 27.32 -13.35
N ARG A 115 -12.79 28.01 -13.94
CA ARG A 115 -14.17 27.50 -14.00
C ARG A 115 -14.27 26.51 -15.16
N CYS A 116 -14.91 25.38 -14.93
CA CYS A 116 -15.15 24.35 -15.95
C CYS A 116 -16.58 23.81 -15.83
N ALA A 117 -17.05 23.14 -16.88
CA ALA A 117 -18.30 22.39 -16.83
C ALA A 117 -18.12 21.13 -15.96
N PRO A 118 -19.16 20.67 -15.21
CA PRO A 118 -19.07 19.46 -14.40
C PRO A 118 -18.59 18.23 -15.19
N GLU A 119 -18.93 18.17 -16.48
CA GLU A 119 -18.58 17.08 -17.38
C GLU A 119 -17.06 16.99 -17.62
N GLU A 120 -16.34 18.12 -17.57
CA GLU A 120 -14.86 18.17 -17.70
C GLU A 120 -14.11 17.69 -16.44
N LEU A 121 -14.85 17.42 -15.36
CA LEU A 121 -14.35 16.86 -14.09
C LEU A 121 -14.70 15.37 -13.95
N ILE A 122 -15.53 14.84 -14.85
CA ILE A 122 -15.84 13.41 -14.88
C ILE A 122 -14.58 12.66 -15.32
N VAL A 123 -14.15 11.72 -14.48
CA VAL A 123 -13.00 10.86 -14.76
C VAL A 123 -13.45 9.78 -15.73
N GLU A 124 -13.08 9.92 -17.01
CA GLU A 124 -13.37 8.93 -18.04
C GLU A 124 -12.16 8.02 -18.31
N HIS A 125 -12.41 6.71 -18.41
CA HIS A 125 -11.42 5.75 -18.87
C HIS A 125 -11.36 5.75 -20.40
N LYS A 126 -10.23 6.15 -20.97
CA LYS A 126 -9.98 6.11 -22.41
C LYS A 126 -9.41 4.75 -22.79
N ALA A 127 -10.04 4.10 -23.76
CA ALA A 127 -9.53 2.86 -24.31
C ALA A 127 -8.12 3.07 -24.89
N LEU A 128 -7.21 2.15 -24.55
CA LEU A 128 -5.84 2.16 -25.07
C LEU A 128 -5.74 1.43 -26.42
N THR A 129 -6.86 0.91 -26.93
CA THR A 129 -6.98 0.25 -28.23
C THR A 129 -6.57 1.22 -29.34
N GLY A 130 -5.47 0.91 -30.02
CA GLY A 130 -4.90 1.74 -31.09
C GLY A 130 -3.63 2.50 -30.69
N LEU A 131 -3.30 2.57 -29.40
CA LEU A 131 -1.99 3.08 -28.98
C LEU A 131 -0.90 2.05 -29.26
N LYS A 132 0.24 2.51 -29.77
CA LYS A 132 1.40 1.65 -29.99
C LYS A 132 2.05 1.26 -28.66
N ALA A 133 2.30 -0.04 -28.46
CA ALA A 133 3.18 -0.52 -27.40
C ALA A 133 4.64 -0.17 -27.73
N VAL A 134 5.32 0.55 -26.82
CA VAL A 134 6.72 0.99 -26.97
C VAL A 134 7.69 0.14 -26.17
N LYS A 135 7.23 -0.52 -25.10
CA LYS A 135 8.04 -1.41 -24.26
C LYS A 135 7.18 -2.57 -23.75
N ARG A 136 7.78 -3.76 -23.69
CA ARG A 136 7.19 -5.00 -23.18
C ARG A 136 8.22 -5.66 -22.26
N ILE A 137 7.78 -6.10 -21.08
CA ILE A 137 8.62 -6.77 -20.08
C ILE A 137 7.84 -7.99 -19.57
N GLY A 138 8.51 -9.13 -19.43
CA GLY A 138 7.91 -10.39 -18.99
C GLY A 138 7.61 -11.33 -20.16
N GLY A 139 6.82 -12.36 -19.87
CA GLY A 139 6.47 -13.44 -20.78
C GLY A 139 5.03 -13.36 -21.30
N PRO A 140 4.57 -14.37 -22.05
CA PRO A 140 3.24 -14.38 -22.65
C PRO A 140 2.10 -14.44 -21.61
N LYS A 141 2.36 -14.99 -20.42
CA LYS A 141 1.39 -15.06 -19.33
C LYS A 141 1.31 -13.76 -18.55
N VAL A 142 2.45 -13.22 -18.11
CA VAL A 142 2.50 -11.98 -17.34
C VAL A 142 3.40 -10.98 -18.06
N GLU A 143 2.82 -9.85 -18.45
CA GLU A 143 3.51 -8.85 -19.24
C GLU A 143 3.20 -7.43 -18.75
N LEU A 144 4.23 -6.60 -18.64
CA LEU A 144 4.08 -5.16 -18.50
C LEU A 144 4.20 -4.51 -19.86
N VAL A 145 3.20 -3.71 -20.23
CA VAL A 145 3.16 -3.00 -21.51
C VAL A 145 3.21 -1.50 -21.24
N GLN A 146 4.17 -0.82 -21.84
CA GLN A 146 4.19 0.63 -21.92
C GLN A 146 3.67 1.08 -23.28
N TYR A 147 2.75 2.03 -23.30
CA TYR A 147 2.19 2.62 -24.51
C TYR A 147 2.87 3.95 -24.86
N GLU A 148 2.70 4.43 -26.10
CA GLU A 148 3.31 5.67 -26.60
C GLU A 148 2.88 6.95 -25.85
N ASN A 149 1.75 6.91 -25.13
CA ASN A 149 1.34 7.99 -24.22
C ASN A 149 2.03 7.91 -22.84
N GLY A 150 2.97 6.98 -22.65
CA GLY A 150 3.71 6.75 -21.41
C GLY A 150 2.89 6.07 -20.31
N HIS A 151 1.74 5.47 -20.63
CA HIS A 151 0.98 4.67 -19.67
C HIS A 151 1.53 3.25 -19.59
N TRP A 152 1.47 2.66 -18.40
CA TRP A 152 1.86 1.30 -18.08
C TRP A 152 0.66 0.46 -17.71
N GLN A 153 0.58 -0.76 -18.25
CA GLN A 153 -0.49 -1.70 -17.98
C GLN A 153 0.09 -3.09 -17.71
N LEU A 154 -0.44 -3.76 -16.68
CA LEU A 154 -0.15 -5.17 -16.40
C LEU A 154 -1.15 -6.04 -17.17
N MET A 155 -0.63 -7.06 -17.84
CA MET A 155 -1.39 -8.01 -18.62
C MET A 155 -1.24 -9.41 -17.99
N LEU A 156 -2.37 -10.12 -17.87
CA LEU A 156 -2.42 -11.53 -17.52
C LEU A 156 -3.13 -12.28 -18.65
N ASP A 157 -2.45 -13.24 -19.26
CA ASP A 157 -2.92 -14.01 -20.44
C ASP A 157 -3.46 -13.09 -21.55
N GLY A 158 -2.71 -12.01 -21.82
CA GLY A 158 -3.04 -11.00 -22.84
C GLY A 158 -4.22 -10.07 -22.48
N LYS A 159 -4.79 -10.18 -21.28
CA LYS A 159 -5.87 -9.31 -20.79
C LYS A 159 -5.35 -8.30 -19.78
N PRO A 160 -5.76 -7.03 -19.84
CA PRO A 160 -5.34 -6.05 -18.86
C PRO A 160 -5.93 -6.36 -17.49
N ILE A 161 -5.11 -6.26 -16.45
CA ILE A 161 -5.53 -6.44 -15.06
C ILE A 161 -5.01 -5.29 -14.19
N LEU A 162 -5.73 -5.03 -13.09
CA LEU A 162 -5.18 -4.37 -11.91
C LEU A 162 -4.97 -5.43 -10.83
N VAL A 163 -3.87 -5.33 -10.10
CA VAL A 163 -3.62 -6.14 -8.91
C VAL A 163 -4.64 -5.74 -7.84
N LYS A 164 -5.54 -6.66 -7.51
CA LYS A 164 -6.56 -6.58 -6.46
C LYS A 164 -6.15 -7.57 -5.38
N ALA A 165 -5.14 -7.20 -4.62
CA ALA A 165 -4.47 -8.09 -3.68
C ALA A 165 -4.77 -7.78 -2.22
N VAL A 166 -4.57 -8.77 -1.38
CA VAL A 166 -4.57 -8.63 0.08
C VAL A 166 -3.31 -9.26 0.65
N ALA A 167 -2.72 -8.62 1.66
CA ALA A 167 -1.70 -9.24 2.49
C ALA A 167 -2.34 -10.37 3.30
N TYR A 168 -1.92 -11.62 3.03
CA TYR A 168 -2.62 -12.80 3.54
C TYR A 168 -1.71 -13.64 4.44
N THR A 169 -1.90 -13.48 5.74
CA THR A 169 -1.30 -14.28 6.81
C THR A 169 -2.36 -14.43 7.91
N PRO A 170 -3.24 -15.46 7.87
CA PRO A 170 -4.30 -15.65 8.86
C PRO A 170 -3.73 -16.15 10.19
N THR A 171 -3.00 -15.28 10.89
CA THR A 171 -2.28 -15.63 12.12
C THR A 171 -3.24 -15.99 13.25
N VAL A 172 -3.08 -17.20 13.80
CA VAL A 172 -3.82 -17.67 14.98
C VAL A 172 -3.46 -16.80 16.18
N ILE A 173 -4.46 -16.39 16.96
CA ILE A 173 -4.25 -15.61 18.19
C ILE A 173 -3.36 -16.38 19.17
N GLY A 174 -2.44 -15.67 19.81
CA GLY A 174 -1.37 -16.22 20.64
C GLY A 174 -0.08 -16.57 19.88
N GLN A 175 -0.11 -16.65 18.55
CA GLN A 175 1.11 -16.78 17.75
C GLN A 175 1.81 -15.44 17.55
N SER A 176 3.14 -15.44 17.50
CA SER A 176 3.95 -14.25 17.30
C SER A 176 5.33 -14.60 16.72
N PRO A 177 5.86 -13.81 15.77
CA PRO A 177 7.23 -13.95 15.30
C PRO A 177 8.23 -13.68 16.43
N ASP A 178 7.94 -12.72 17.31
CA ASP A 178 8.81 -12.34 18.43
C ASP A 178 8.94 -13.46 19.47
N LYS A 179 7.87 -14.24 19.65
CA LYS A 179 7.87 -15.43 20.51
C LYS A 179 8.33 -16.71 19.78
N GLY A 180 8.60 -16.64 18.48
CA GLY A 180 8.97 -17.80 17.66
C GLY A 180 7.87 -18.86 17.54
N THR A 181 6.60 -18.45 17.69
CA THR A 181 5.44 -19.36 17.71
C THR A 181 4.60 -19.33 16.43
N LEU A 182 4.95 -18.47 15.47
CA LEU A 182 4.33 -18.49 14.13
C LEU A 182 4.53 -19.85 13.46
N LYS A 183 3.46 -20.35 12.85
CA LYS A 183 3.47 -21.55 12.04
C LYS A 183 3.23 -21.21 10.57
N ASP A 184 3.57 -22.16 9.70
CA ASP A 184 3.13 -22.12 8.31
C ASP A 184 1.61 -22.31 8.27
N TRP A 185 0.87 -21.23 8.04
CA TRP A 185 -0.59 -21.23 8.05
C TRP A 185 -1.18 -22.09 6.93
N THR A 186 -0.38 -22.45 5.91
CA THR A 186 -0.82 -23.36 4.83
C THR A 186 -0.86 -24.84 5.26
N LEU A 187 -0.47 -25.13 6.50
CA LEU A 187 -0.43 -26.49 7.07
C LEU A 187 -1.26 -26.63 8.35
N GLU A 188 -1.99 -25.58 8.75
CA GLU A 188 -2.76 -25.59 10.00
C GLU A 188 -4.10 -26.29 9.84
N ASP A 189 -4.25 -27.41 10.56
CA ASP A 189 -5.50 -28.18 10.72
C ASP A 189 -5.64 -28.62 12.19
N TYR A 190 -6.10 -27.70 13.03
CA TYR A 190 -6.27 -27.86 14.47
C TYR A 190 -7.42 -28.81 14.81
N ASN A 191 -8.47 -28.88 14.00
CA ASN A 191 -9.63 -29.74 14.25
C ASN A 191 -9.55 -31.13 13.56
N ARG A 192 -8.50 -31.36 12.76
CA ARG A 192 -8.18 -32.63 12.10
C ARG A 192 -9.27 -33.08 11.14
N ASN A 193 -9.77 -32.16 10.34
CA ASN A 193 -10.79 -32.44 9.32
C ASN A 193 -10.21 -32.49 7.90
N ASP A 194 -8.88 -32.50 7.77
CA ASP A 194 -8.13 -32.50 6.50
C ASP A 194 -8.34 -31.23 5.66
N LEU A 195 -8.76 -30.12 6.30
CA LEU A 195 -8.85 -28.79 5.69
C LEU A 195 -7.91 -27.83 6.39
N ILE A 196 -7.31 -26.92 5.61
CA ILE A 196 -6.52 -25.83 6.18
C ILE A 196 -7.50 -24.82 6.81
N ASP A 197 -7.38 -24.60 8.12
CA ASP A 197 -8.45 -24.01 8.94
C ASP A 197 -8.86 -22.61 8.46
N GLY A 198 -7.90 -21.68 8.29
CA GLY A 198 -8.21 -20.32 7.85
C GLY A 198 -8.76 -20.27 6.41
N PRO A 199 -7.98 -20.76 5.42
CA PRO A 199 -8.36 -20.73 4.02
C PRO A 199 -9.68 -21.45 3.66
N TYR A 200 -9.99 -22.57 4.32
CA TYR A 200 -11.11 -23.44 3.93
C TYR A 200 -12.18 -23.68 5.02
N ASP A 201 -11.87 -23.43 6.30
CA ASP A 201 -12.76 -23.77 7.43
C ASP A 201 -13.28 -22.57 8.24
N SER A 202 -12.90 -21.35 7.86
CA SER A 202 -13.41 -20.14 8.51
C SER A 202 -14.92 -19.94 8.28
N TRP A 203 -15.58 -19.23 9.19
CA TRP A 203 -16.99 -18.83 9.07
C TRP A 203 -17.18 -17.36 9.49
N VAL A 204 -18.28 -16.77 9.02
CA VAL A 204 -18.61 -15.37 9.32
C VAL A 204 -19.53 -15.31 10.53
N ASP A 205 -19.09 -14.63 11.60
CA ASP A 205 -19.92 -14.22 12.72
C ASP A 205 -20.68 -12.96 12.32
N SER A 206 -21.91 -13.16 11.86
CA SER A 206 -22.75 -12.16 11.23
C SER A 206 -23.47 -11.24 12.21
N ASN A 207 -23.64 -11.69 13.46
CA ASN A 207 -24.33 -10.95 14.51
C ASN A 207 -23.39 -10.47 15.64
N LEU A 208 -22.08 -10.69 15.49
CA LEU A 208 -21.01 -10.22 16.37
C LEU A 208 -21.13 -10.78 17.80
N ASN A 209 -21.59 -12.03 17.94
CA ASN A 209 -21.82 -12.66 19.25
C ASN A 209 -20.69 -13.60 19.70
N ASN A 210 -19.62 -13.73 18.89
CA ASN A 210 -18.45 -14.59 19.12
C ASN A 210 -18.77 -16.10 19.23
N LYS A 211 -19.90 -16.54 18.65
CA LYS A 211 -20.32 -17.95 18.60
C LYS A 211 -20.58 -18.32 17.15
N LYS A 212 -20.59 -19.62 16.87
CA LYS A 212 -21.03 -20.16 15.58
C LYS A 212 -22.50 -20.52 15.70
N ASP A 213 -23.36 -19.69 15.13
CA ASP A 213 -24.79 -19.98 15.09
C ASP A 213 -25.14 -21.01 14.02
N ARG A 214 -26.32 -21.64 14.12
CA ARG A 214 -26.71 -22.74 13.20
C ARG A 214 -26.79 -22.32 11.74
N ASN A 215 -27.02 -21.04 11.48
CA ASN A 215 -27.09 -20.43 10.15
C ASN A 215 -25.75 -19.87 9.66
N GLU A 216 -24.69 -19.98 10.45
CA GLU A 216 -23.34 -19.54 10.09
C GLU A 216 -22.55 -20.74 9.58
N GLU A 217 -22.71 -20.98 8.28
CA GLU A 217 -22.04 -22.05 7.59
C GLU A 217 -20.54 -21.79 7.46
N ARG A 218 -19.78 -22.86 7.27
CA ARG A 218 -18.38 -22.78 6.88
C ARG A 218 -18.28 -22.16 5.50
N VAL A 219 -17.36 -21.22 5.32
CA VAL A 219 -17.13 -20.52 4.04
C VAL A 219 -15.67 -20.65 3.60
N GLY A 220 -14.71 -20.42 4.50
CA GLY A 220 -13.29 -20.35 4.16
C GLY A 220 -12.88 -18.98 3.61
N ASP A 221 -11.68 -18.52 3.97
CA ASP A 221 -11.18 -17.21 3.55
C ASP A 221 -11.02 -17.10 2.03
N LEU A 222 -10.65 -18.19 1.33
CA LEU A 222 -10.48 -18.14 -0.13
C LEU A 222 -11.79 -17.80 -0.84
N LYS A 223 -12.90 -18.41 -0.41
CA LYS A 223 -14.23 -18.11 -0.95
C LYS A 223 -14.64 -16.67 -0.65
N LEU A 224 -14.27 -16.15 0.51
CA LEU A 224 -14.54 -14.76 0.89
C LEU A 224 -13.72 -13.76 0.06
N LEU A 225 -12.45 -14.07 -0.22
CA LEU A 225 -11.57 -13.28 -1.09
C LEU A 225 -12.06 -13.27 -2.54
N ASP A 226 -12.46 -14.44 -3.06
CA ASP A 226 -13.10 -14.58 -4.38
C ASP A 226 -14.40 -13.76 -4.46
N ASP A 227 -15.28 -13.89 -3.47
CA ASP A 227 -16.50 -13.08 -3.39
C ASP A 227 -16.21 -11.58 -3.34
N MET A 228 -15.08 -11.18 -2.75
CA MET A 228 -14.65 -9.79 -2.69
C MET A 228 -14.11 -9.28 -4.04
N GLY A 229 -13.80 -10.17 -4.99
CA GLY A 229 -13.19 -9.85 -6.27
C GLY A 229 -11.67 -9.73 -6.21
N ALA A 230 -11.02 -10.30 -5.18
CA ALA A 230 -9.57 -10.38 -5.11
C ALA A 230 -9.06 -11.31 -6.22
N ASN A 231 -7.95 -10.93 -6.88
CA ASN A 231 -7.31 -11.76 -7.91
C ASN A 231 -5.89 -12.18 -7.51
N SER A 232 -5.42 -11.76 -6.35
CA SER A 232 -4.06 -12.02 -5.91
C SER A 232 -3.96 -12.01 -4.39
N ILE A 233 -2.96 -12.68 -3.85
CA ILE A 233 -2.53 -12.57 -2.46
C ILE A 233 -1.04 -12.24 -2.39
N ARG A 234 -0.63 -11.47 -1.38
CA ARG A 234 0.79 -11.21 -1.10
C ARG A 234 1.29 -12.15 -0.02
N VAL A 235 2.38 -12.84 -0.32
CA VAL A 235 3.15 -13.63 0.64
C VAL A 235 4.52 -12.98 0.80
N TYR A 236 4.84 -12.53 2.02
CA TYR A 236 6.03 -11.72 2.29
C TYR A 236 7.35 -12.47 2.14
N HIS A 237 7.37 -13.75 2.54
CA HIS A 237 8.57 -14.58 2.50
C HIS A 237 8.22 -16.00 2.13
N HIS A 238 8.76 -16.47 0.99
CA HIS A 238 8.52 -17.80 0.43
C HIS A 238 8.79 -18.94 1.41
N ALA A 239 9.75 -18.78 2.32
CA ALA A 239 10.14 -19.82 3.25
C ALA A 239 9.11 -20.06 4.37
N TYR A 240 8.14 -19.16 4.56
CA TYR A 240 7.13 -19.28 5.62
C TYR A 240 5.89 -20.06 5.19
N ASN A 241 5.65 -20.19 3.88
CA ASN A 241 4.44 -20.80 3.33
C ASN A 241 4.84 -21.72 2.17
N LYS A 242 5.16 -22.98 2.47
CA LYS A 242 5.79 -23.89 1.48
C LYS A 242 4.82 -24.86 0.80
N ASN A 243 3.54 -24.84 1.18
CA ASN A 243 2.55 -25.75 0.60
C ASN A 243 2.17 -25.32 -0.83
N LYS A 244 2.88 -25.86 -1.82
CA LYS A 244 2.61 -25.60 -3.24
C LYS A 244 1.24 -26.11 -3.69
N ASP A 245 0.80 -27.24 -3.15
CA ASP A 245 -0.49 -27.83 -3.52
C ASP A 245 -1.65 -26.93 -3.08
N PHE A 246 -1.52 -26.28 -1.93
CA PHE A 246 -2.46 -25.23 -1.50
C PHE A 246 -2.53 -24.09 -2.52
N PHE A 247 -1.40 -23.50 -2.92
CA PHE A 247 -1.40 -22.38 -3.87
C PHE A 247 -1.91 -22.78 -5.26
N ARG A 248 -1.63 -24.01 -5.72
CA ARG A 248 -2.22 -24.57 -6.94
C ARG A 248 -3.73 -24.66 -6.82
N ALA A 249 -4.25 -25.23 -5.74
CA ALA A 249 -5.69 -25.32 -5.50
C ALA A 249 -6.36 -23.94 -5.44
N ALA A 250 -5.77 -22.98 -4.71
CA ALA A 250 -6.29 -21.62 -4.63
C ALA A 250 -6.35 -20.92 -6.01
N TYR A 251 -5.34 -21.16 -6.85
CA TYR A 251 -5.31 -20.66 -8.22
C TYR A 251 -6.31 -21.37 -9.15
N GLU A 252 -6.40 -22.70 -9.06
CA GLU A 252 -7.28 -23.50 -9.91
C GLU A 252 -8.75 -23.27 -9.61
N GLU A 253 -9.10 -23.11 -8.32
CA GLU A 253 -10.48 -22.97 -7.87
C GLU A 253 -10.95 -21.50 -7.90
N TYR A 254 -10.09 -20.55 -7.52
CA TYR A 254 -10.47 -19.14 -7.34
C TYR A 254 -9.71 -18.16 -8.24
N GLY A 255 -8.77 -18.63 -9.07
CA GLY A 255 -7.96 -17.75 -9.92
C GLY A 255 -7.00 -16.84 -9.16
N LEU A 256 -6.72 -17.14 -7.88
CA LEU A 256 -5.86 -16.32 -7.04
C LEU A 256 -4.39 -16.49 -7.44
N MET A 257 -3.78 -15.40 -7.90
CA MET A 257 -2.35 -15.34 -8.16
C MET A 257 -1.56 -15.00 -6.88
N VAL A 258 -0.25 -15.21 -6.89
CA VAL A 258 0.63 -14.96 -5.75
C VAL A 258 1.69 -13.92 -6.12
N LEU A 259 1.74 -12.85 -5.33
CA LEU A 259 2.90 -11.95 -5.25
C LEU A 259 3.92 -12.62 -4.31
N MET A 260 4.91 -13.28 -4.88
CA MET A 260 5.85 -14.14 -4.14
C MET A 260 7.06 -13.32 -3.66
N GLY A 261 7.19 -13.19 -2.34
CA GLY A 261 8.16 -12.29 -1.71
C GLY A 261 9.39 -12.97 -1.10
N ASP A 262 10.48 -12.21 -1.04
CA ASP A 262 11.62 -12.45 -0.14
C ASP A 262 12.02 -11.13 0.54
N PHE A 263 12.23 -11.16 1.85
CA PHE A 263 12.58 -9.97 2.64
C PHE A 263 13.93 -9.35 2.30
N ILE A 264 14.81 -10.08 1.60
CA ILE A 264 16.18 -9.68 1.27
C ILE A 264 16.88 -9.00 2.45
N GLY A 265 16.83 -9.62 3.62
CA GLY A 265 17.52 -9.10 4.81
C GLY A 265 16.76 -8.06 5.63
N ALA A 266 15.53 -7.67 5.27
CA ALA A 266 14.67 -6.97 6.22
C ALA A 266 14.53 -7.82 7.50
N TYR A 267 14.52 -7.18 8.66
CA TYR A 267 14.39 -7.88 9.95
C TYR A 267 15.51 -8.91 10.22
N ALA A 268 16.66 -8.76 9.56
CA ALA A 268 17.76 -9.75 9.52
C ALA A 268 17.41 -11.12 8.88
N ILE A 269 16.25 -11.26 8.23
CA ILE A 269 15.79 -12.52 7.64
C ILE A 269 16.56 -12.84 6.35
N GLY A 270 17.13 -14.04 6.29
CA GLY A 270 17.85 -14.55 5.11
C GLY A 270 19.31 -14.06 4.98
N SER A 271 19.74 -13.05 5.75
CA SER A 271 21.13 -12.55 5.72
C SER A 271 22.09 -13.35 6.59
N GLY A 272 21.58 -14.00 7.64
CA GLY A 272 22.39 -14.65 8.67
C GLY A 272 22.94 -13.69 9.74
N ALA A 273 22.56 -12.41 9.68
CA ALA A 273 22.87 -11.45 10.73
C ALA A 273 22.01 -11.68 11.98
N THR A 274 22.50 -11.25 13.14
CA THR A 274 21.65 -11.13 14.34
C THR A 274 20.77 -9.89 14.23
N TRP A 275 19.66 -9.83 14.98
CA TRP A 275 18.83 -8.61 15.05
C TRP A 275 19.62 -7.38 15.49
N HIS A 276 20.54 -7.56 16.45
CA HIS A 276 21.38 -6.49 17.00
C HIS A 276 22.33 -5.92 15.95
N ASP A 277 22.99 -6.79 15.18
CA ASP A 277 23.96 -6.38 14.17
C ASP A 277 23.26 -5.83 12.92
N GLY A 278 22.14 -6.46 12.57
CA GLY A 278 21.33 -6.15 11.40
C GLY A 278 21.98 -6.55 10.08
N THR A 279 21.17 -6.63 9.03
CA THR A 279 21.67 -6.88 7.67
C THR A 279 22.51 -5.72 7.18
N ASP A 280 23.76 -6.02 6.79
CA ASP A 280 24.64 -5.13 6.04
C ASP A 280 24.63 -5.48 4.55
N TYR A 281 24.09 -4.60 3.70
CA TYR A 281 24.02 -4.77 2.24
C TYR A 281 25.36 -4.62 1.53
N SER A 282 26.44 -4.22 2.21
CA SER A 282 27.80 -4.20 1.68
C SER A 282 28.61 -5.46 2.05
N ASN A 283 28.11 -6.26 3.00
CA ASN A 283 28.78 -7.46 3.48
C ASN A 283 28.62 -8.63 2.48
N PRO A 284 29.70 -9.17 1.90
CA PRO A 284 29.61 -10.24 0.90
C PRO A 284 28.96 -11.53 1.40
N ILE A 285 29.09 -11.86 2.70
CA ILE A 285 28.47 -13.06 3.29
C ILE A 285 26.96 -12.88 3.37
N HIS A 286 26.49 -11.73 3.86
CA HIS A 286 25.06 -11.42 3.90
C HIS A 286 24.46 -11.41 2.49
N GLN A 287 25.13 -10.75 1.54
CA GLN A 287 24.70 -10.73 0.13
C GLN A 287 24.59 -12.15 -0.44
N THR A 288 25.56 -13.03 -0.16
CA THR A 288 25.56 -14.41 -0.62
C THR A 288 24.39 -15.20 -0.04
N ASN A 289 24.14 -15.07 1.26
CA ASN A 289 23.02 -15.76 1.93
C ASN A 289 21.66 -15.30 1.39
N MET A 290 21.47 -13.98 1.23
CA MET A 290 20.23 -13.42 0.69
C MET A 290 20.02 -13.80 -0.78
N LYS A 291 21.08 -13.76 -1.61
CA LYS A 291 21.01 -14.24 -3.00
C LYS A 291 20.67 -15.72 -3.07
N ARG A 292 21.19 -16.55 -2.15
CA ARG A 292 20.81 -17.96 -2.06
C ARG A 292 19.32 -18.12 -1.74
N SER A 293 18.79 -17.41 -0.74
CA SER A 293 17.35 -17.44 -0.40
C SER A 293 16.46 -17.08 -1.59
N VAL A 294 16.79 -15.98 -2.28
CA VAL A 294 16.03 -15.55 -3.46
C VAL A 294 16.16 -16.55 -4.62
N LYS A 295 17.35 -17.11 -4.82
CA LYS A 295 17.56 -18.13 -5.84
C LYS A 295 16.71 -19.38 -5.56
N GLU A 296 16.67 -19.84 -4.32
CA GLU A 296 15.82 -20.96 -3.89
C GLU A 296 14.33 -20.66 -4.17
N MET A 297 13.86 -19.45 -3.84
CA MET A 297 12.50 -19.01 -4.17
C MET A 297 12.22 -19.13 -5.68
N VAL A 298 13.06 -18.55 -6.53
CA VAL A 298 12.78 -18.51 -7.97
C VAL A 298 12.88 -19.90 -8.58
N GLU A 299 13.91 -20.68 -8.22
CA GLU A 299 14.07 -22.04 -8.75
C GLU A 299 12.91 -22.96 -8.34
N GLU A 300 12.38 -22.81 -7.13
CA GLU A 300 11.25 -23.62 -6.63
C GLU A 300 9.92 -23.23 -7.28
N TYR A 301 9.68 -21.93 -7.53
CA TYR A 301 8.34 -21.43 -7.88
C TYR A 301 8.18 -20.91 -9.32
N LYS A 302 9.25 -20.76 -10.11
CA LYS A 302 9.15 -20.19 -11.49
C LYS A 302 8.26 -20.99 -12.44
N ASP A 303 8.13 -22.29 -12.23
CA ASP A 303 7.30 -23.14 -13.10
C ASP A 303 5.85 -23.21 -12.61
N GLU A 304 5.52 -22.54 -11.49
CA GLU A 304 4.18 -22.53 -10.94
C GLU A 304 3.26 -21.52 -11.66
N PRO A 305 2.04 -21.94 -12.05
CA PRO A 305 1.15 -21.08 -12.82
C PRO A 305 0.62 -19.91 -12.00
N TYR A 306 0.58 -20.03 -10.67
CA TYR A 306 -0.03 -19.03 -9.79
C TYR A 306 0.88 -17.84 -9.49
N VAL A 307 2.19 -17.90 -9.79
CA VAL A 307 3.09 -16.76 -9.48
C VAL A 307 2.86 -15.63 -10.49
N LEU A 308 2.48 -14.45 -9.99
CA LEU A 308 2.29 -13.25 -10.81
C LEU A 308 3.61 -12.50 -11.00
N MET A 309 4.34 -12.25 -9.92
CA MET A 309 5.61 -11.52 -9.94
C MET A 309 6.43 -11.81 -8.68
N TRP A 310 7.72 -11.46 -8.74
CA TRP A 310 8.67 -11.57 -7.64
C TRP A 310 8.75 -10.24 -6.89
N VAL A 311 8.61 -10.24 -5.56
CA VAL A 311 8.63 -9.02 -4.74
C VAL A 311 9.84 -9.03 -3.80
N LEU A 312 10.74 -8.07 -3.97
CA LEU A 312 11.96 -7.95 -3.19
C LEU A 312 11.81 -6.92 -2.07
N GLY A 313 11.92 -7.39 -0.84
CA GLY A 313 11.98 -6.58 0.37
C GLY A 313 10.63 -6.34 1.05
N ASN A 314 10.71 -5.63 2.17
CA ASN A 314 9.59 -5.01 2.86
C ASN A 314 10.11 -3.80 3.64
N GLU A 315 10.05 -2.61 3.04
CA GLU A 315 10.47 -1.35 3.66
C GLU A 315 11.91 -1.34 4.20
N ASN A 316 12.81 -2.08 3.55
CA ASN A 316 14.21 -2.17 4.01
C ASN A 316 14.82 -0.77 4.16
N ASN A 317 14.48 0.17 3.26
CA ASN A 317 14.90 1.58 3.26
C ASN A 317 14.47 2.39 4.51
N TYR A 318 13.52 1.92 5.31
CA TYR A 318 13.16 2.53 6.60
C TYR A 318 14.02 2.05 7.78
N GLY A 319 14.82 0.98 7.60
CA GLY A 319 16.01 0.70 8.39
C GLY A 319 15.84 -0.12 9.66
N VAL A 320 14.79 -0.96 9.78
CA VAL A 320 14.67 -1.89 10.91
C VAL A 320 15.60 -3.10 10.73
N ALA A 321 16.50 -3.31 11.69
CA ALA A 321 17.50 -4.40 11.71
C ALA A 321 18.28 -4.57 10.38
N ASN A 322 18.57 -3.46 9.70
CA ASN A 322 19.38 -3.43 8.49
C ASN A 322 19.99 -2.03 8.25
N ASN A 323 20.95 -1.91 7.32
CA ASN A 323 21.63 -0.64 7.04
C ASN A 323 21.14 0.11 5.79
N ALA A 324 20.05 -0.27 5.11
CA ALA A 324 19.61 0.37 3.88
C ALA A 324 19.29 1.86 4.05
N LYS A 325 18.78 2.28 5.21
CA LYS A 325 18.57 3.70 5.52
C LYS A 325 19.89 4.48 5.65
N LYS A 326 20.95 3.83 6.13
CA LYS A 326 22.28 4.45 6.35
C LYS A 326 23.11 4.44 5.06
N ASP A 327 23.00 3.38 4.27
CA ASP A 327 23.68 3.19 2.99
C ASP A 327 22.69 2.72 1.90
N PRO A 328 21.84 3.63 1.39
CA PRO A 328 20.85 3.30 0.37
C PRO A 328 21.50 2.91 -0.97
N VAL A 329 22.74 3.37 -1.24
CA VAL A 329 23.45 3.04 -2.47
C VAL A 329 23.83 1.57 -2.50
N SER A 330 24.43 1.04 -1.42
CA SER A 330 24.74 -0.40 -1.36
C SER A 330 23.48 -1.25 -1.40
N TYR A 331 22.42 -0.83 -0.71
CA TYR A 331 21.12 -1.52 -0.76
C TYR A 331 20.56 -1.61 -2.18
N TYR A 332 20.39 -0.49 -2.90
CA TYR A 332 19.78 -0.54 -4.23
C TYR A 332 20.68 -1.19 -5.29
N LYS A 333 22.01 -1.11 -5.15
CA LYS A 333 22.92 -1.94 -5.96
C LYS A 333 22.71 -3.43 -5.71
N PHE A 334 22.54 -3.83 -4.46
CA PHE A 334 22.25 -5.23 -4.12
C PHE A 334 20.89 -5.67 -4.68
N VAL A 335 19.84 -4.87 -4.51
CA VAL A 335 18.51 -5.14 -5.10
C VAL A 335 18.61 -5.31 -6.61
N ASN A 336 19.39 -4.47 -7.29
CA ASN A 336 19.63 -4.59 -8.73
C ASN A 336 20.30 -5.90 -9.13
N ASP A 337 21.33 -6.32 -8.40
CA ASP A 337 22.03 -7.57 -8.66
C ASP A 337 21.12 -8.79 -8.44
N VAL A 338 20.25 -8.72 -7.43
CA VAL A 338 19.23 -9.75 -7.19
C VAL A 338 18.21 -9.77 -8.33
N ALA A 339 17.73 -8.62 -8.79
CA ALA A 339 16.80 -8.54 -9.92
C ALA A 339 17.40 -9.12 -11.21
N LYS A 340 18.69 -8.87 -11.49
CA LYS A 340 19.40 -9.50 -12.62
C LYS A 340 19.42 -11.02 -12.49
N MET A 341 19.80 -11.52 -11.32
CA MET A 341 19.85 -12.95 -11.05
C MET A 341 18.49 -13.61 -11.22
N ILE A 342 17.41 -12.98 -10.74
CA ILE A 342 16.04 -13.49 -10.97
C ILE A 342 15.76 -13.58 -12.47
N LYS A 343 16.03 -12.53 -13.23
CA LYS A 343 15.76 -12.48 -14.68
C LYS A 343 16.59 -13.46 -15.50
N GLU A 344 17.78 -13.84 -15.03
CA GLU A 344 18.58 -14.91 -15.61
C GLU A 344 17.93 -16.30 -15.41
N ILE A 345 17.22 -16.50 -14.28
CA ILE A 345 16.58 -17.77 -13.93
C ILE A 345 15.14 -17.85 -14.47
N ASP A 346 14.38 -16.75 -14.38
CA ASP A 346 13.01 -16.58 -14.85
C ASP A 346 12.87 -15.23 -15.59
N PRO A 347 13.03 -15.22 -16.93
CA PRO A 347 12.84 -14.02 -17.74
C PRO A 347 11.35 -13.70 -17.99
N THR A 348 10.42 -14.56 -17.53
CA THR A 348 9.01 -14.51 -17.92
C THR A 348 8.12 -13.74 -16.93
N ARG A 349 8.63 -13.41 -15.74
CA ARG A 349 7.89 -12.67 -14.72
C ARG A 349 8.60 -11.37 -14.32
N PRO A 350 7.83 -10.29 -14.10
CA PRO A 350 8.41 -9.04 -13.59
C PRO A 350 9.00 -9.18 -12.18
N VAL A 351 9.99 -8.32 -11.89
CA VAL A 351 10.55 -8.15 -10.55
C VAL A 351 10.13 -6.79 -9.98
N ALA A 352 9.55 -6.79 -8.79
CA ALA A 352 9.20 -5.60 -8.02
C ALA A 352 10.13 -5.42 -6.82
N VAL A 353 10.37 -4.17 -6.42
CA VAL A 353 10.87 -3.85 -5.07
C VAL A 353 9.69 -3.50 -4.16
N CYS A 354 9.83 -3.62 -2.84
CA CYS A 354 8.89 -3.12 -1.86
C CYS A 354 9.59 -2.11 -0.93
N SER A 355 9.49 -0.82 -1.26
CA SER A 355 10.07 0.28 -0.49
C SER A 355 9.05 0.93 0.45
N GLY A 356 9.49 1.44 1.60
CA GLY A 356 8.68 2.31 2.43
C GLY A 356 8.59 3.70 1.80
N ASP A 357 7.39 4.07 1.32
CA ASP A 357 7.11 5.29 0.57
C ASP A 357 8.19 5.61 -0.50
N LEU A 358 8.44 6.87 -0.83
CA LEU A 358 9.38 7.33 -1.86
C LEU A 358 10.81 7.55 -1.37
N LEU A 359 11.11 7.24 -0.10
CA LEU A 359 12.43 7.56 0.46
C LEU A 359 13.54 6.86 -0.36
N TYR A 360 14.51 7.64 -0.83
CA TYR A 360 15.60 7.27 -1.74
C TYR A 360 15.17 6.82 -3.14
N LEU A 361 14.04 7.31 -3.67
CA LEU A 361 13.58 7.00 -5.03
C LEU A 361 14.61 7.39 -6.11
N ASP A 362 15.35 8.48 -5.93
CA ASP A 362 16.42 8.92 -6.81
C ASP A 362 17.61 7.94 -6.82
N VAL A 363 17.97 7.40 -5.66
CA VAL A 363 19.00 6.34 -5.52
C VAL A 363 18.52 5.05 -6.19
N PHE A 364 17.26 4.65 -5.97
CA PHE A 364 16.64 3.52 -6.67
C PHE A 364 16.70 3.70 -8.19
N ALA A 365 16.23 4.84 -8.69
CA ALA A 365 16.20 5.15 -10.12
C ALA A 365 17.59 5.04 -10.76
N LYS A 366 18.64 5.44 -10.03
CA LYS A 366 20.02 5.40 -10.50
C LYS A 366 20.67 4.02 -10.40
N TYR A 367 20.42 3.27 -9.33
CA TYR A 367 21.20 2.07 -9.00
C TYR A 367 20.45 0.75 -9.16
N ALA A 368 19.12 0.77 -9.34
CA ALA A 368 18.29 -0.41 -9.54
C ALA A 368 17.50 -0.42 -10.87
N PRO A 369 18.14 -0.18 -12.03
CA PRO A 369 17.44 -0.14 -13.33
C PRO A 369 16.75 -1.47 -13.71
N GLU A 370 17.25 -2.62 -13.21
CA GLU A 370 16.76 -3.95 -13.57
C GLU A 370 15.48 -4.38 -12.87
N VAL A 371 15.07 -3.67 -11.82
CA VAL A 371 13.76 -3.84 -11.19
C VAL A 371 12.69 -3.30 -12.13
N ASP A 372 11.65 -4.07 -12.43
CA ASP A 372 10.62 -3.70 -13.40
C ASP A 372 9.53 -2.81 -12.81
N ILE A 373 9.16 -3.05 -11.55
CA ILE A 373 8.06 -2.38 -10.84
C ILE A 373 8.59 -1.69 -9.59
N TYR A 374 8.23 -0.42 -9.41
CA TYR A 374 8.42 0.25 -8.13
C TYR A 374 7.24 -0.06 -7.20
N GLY A 375 7.44 -0.98 -6.26
CA GLY A 375 6.45 -1.25 -5.23
C GLY A 375 6.69 -0.42 -3.98
N SER A 376 5.62 0.03 -3.34
CA SER A 376 5.74 0.83 -2.13
C SER A 376 4.63 0.59 -1.11
N ASN A 377 5.02 0.38 0.15
CA ASN A 377 4.13 0.46 1.30
C ASN A 377 3.90 1.95 1.58
N SER A 378 2.64 2.40 1.52
CA SER A 378 2.34 3.82 1.61
C SER A 378 1.02 4.05 2.34
N TYR A 379 1.09 4.91 3.36
CA TYR A 379 -0.03 5.23 4.24
C TYR A 379 -0.20 6.75 4.32
N ARG A 380 -0.71 7.35 3.23
CA ARG A 380 -0.70 8.81 3.01
C ARG A 380 -2.02 9.52 3.36
N GLY A 381 -3.10 8.78 3.56
CA GLY A 381 -4.39 9.31 4.01
C GLY A 381 -5.59 8.85 3.17
N GLU A 382 -6.79 9.17 3.64
CA GLU A 382 -8.08 8.80 2.99
C GLU A 382 -8.25 9.33 1.56
N GLN A 383 -7.35 10.20 1.07
CA GLN A 383 -7.41 10.76 -0.28
C GLN A 383 -6.52 10.03 -1.28
N GLY A 384 -5.83 8.97 -0.86
CA GLY A 384 -4.86 8.23 -1.66
C GLY A 384 -3.43 8.74 -1.49
N PHE A 385 -2.64 8.58 -2.55
CA PHE A 385 -1.17 8.71 -2.48
C PHE A 385 -0.67 10.06 -3.01
N GLY A 386 -1.55 10.80 -3.70
CA GLY A 386 -1.28 12.13 -4.24
C GLY A 386 -0.48 12.09 -5.55
N ILE A 387 -0.58 13.15 -6.34
CA ILE A 387 0.13 13.25 -7.63
C ILE A 387 1.65 13.22 -7.41
N GLY A 388 2.11 13.67 -6.24
CA GLY A 388 3.52 13.67 -5.88
C GLY A 388 4.09 12.25 -5.84
N PHE A 389 3.30 11.25 -5.41
CA PHE A 389 3.71 9.86 -5.40
C PHE A 389 3.87 9.31 -6.81
N TRP A 390 2.76 9.23 -7.54
CA TRP A 390 2.72 8.63 -8.88
C TRP A 390 3.61 9.38 -9.88
N GLY A 391 3.56 10.72 -9.83
CA GLY A 391 4.33 11.59 -10.71
C GLY A 391 5.83 11.57 -10.44
N SER A 392 6.27 11.39 -9.19
CA SER A 392 7.71 11.30 -8.90
C SER A 392 8.32 10.03 -9.46
N VAL A 393 7.65 8.88 -9.31
CA VAL A 393 8.11 7.62 -9.94
C VAL A 393 8.15 7.78 -11.47
N LYS A 394 7.07 8.32 -12.05
CA LYS A 394 7.00 8.57 -13.50
C LYS A 394 8.14 9.45 -14.01
N ARG A 395 8.48 10.53 -13.29
CA ARG A 395 9.55 11.46 -13.69
C ARG A 395 10.95 10.90 -13.50
N LEU A 396 11.20 10.17 -12.41
CA LEU A 396 12.56 9.75 -12.05
C LEU A 396 13.00 8.44 -12.70
N CYS A 397 12.10 7.47 -12.84
CA CYS A 397 12.46 6.17 -13.39
C CYS A 397 11.47 5.61 -14.42
N ASP A 398 10.30 6.22 -14.57
CA ASP A 398 9.25 5.84 -15.53
C ASP A 398 8.93 4.33 -15.51
N LYS A 399 8.60 3.84 -14.31
CA LYS A 399 8.23 2.44 -14.06
C LYS A 399 6.75 2.33 -13.65
N PRO A 400 6.10 1.16 -13.88
CA PRO A 400 4.85 0.83 -13.24
C PRO A 400 4.99 0.82 -11.72
N VAL A 401 3.90 1.15 -11.04
CA VAL A 401 3.82 1.30 -9.59
C VAL A 401 2.74 0.40 -9.03
N MET A 402 3.11 -0.38 -8.02
CA MET A 402 2.18 -1.17 -7.22
C MET A 402 2.24 -0.67 -5.78
N VAL A 403 1.09 -0.35 -5.18
CA VAL A 403 1.07 -0.03 -3.75
C VAL A 403 1.10 -1.36 -2.99
N THR A 404 2.25 -1.73 -2.44
CA THR A 404 2.50 -3.06 -1.85
C THR A 404 1.89 -3.25 -0.47
N GLU A 405 1.47 -2.15 0.18
CA GLU A 405 0.55 -2.08 1.32
C GLU A 405 -0.13 -0.71 1.37
N TYR A 406 -1.43 -0.72 1.67
CA TYR A 406 -2.22 0.45 2.03
C TYR A 406 -3.41 0.07 2.90
N GLY A 407 -3.91 1.02 3.69
CA GLY A 407 -5.03 0.82 4.59
C GLY A 407 -4.96 1.66 5.86
N CYS A 408 -5.88 1.41 6.78
CA CYS A 408 -5.88 2.07 8.08
C CYS A 408 -6.53 1.20 9.16
N PRO A 409 -6.28 1.50 10.45
CA PRO A 409 -6.91 0.76 11.53
C PRO A 409 -8.43 0.98 11.60
N ALA A 410 -9.18 -0.06 11.95
CA ALA A 410 -10.61 -0.03 12.26
C ALA A 410 -10.90 0.25 13.74
N TYR A 411 -9.94 0.82 14.47
CA TYR A 411 -10.10 1.26 15.86
C TYR A 411 -9.72 2.71 16.02
N GLN A 412 -10.48 3.43 16.86
CA GLN A 412 -10.21 4.80 17.23
C GLN A 412 -10.58 5.00 18.70
N ARG A 413 -9.64 5.49 19.51
CA ARG A 413 -9.90 5.78 20.93
C ARG A 413 -11.10 6.73 21.08
N GLY A 414 -12.09 6.29 21.86
CA GLY A 414 -13.30 7.06 22.16
C GLY A 414 -14.36 7.10 21.05
N ARG A 415 -14.28 6.21 20.05
CA ARG A 415 -15.32 5.98 19.04
C ARG A 415 -15.87 4.56 19.16
N SER A 416 -17.10 4.35 18.69
CA SER A 416 -17.65 3.00 18.53
C SER A 416 -16.97 2.28 17.37
N SER A 417 -16.94 0.94 17.41
CA SER A 417 -16.49 0.09 16.29
C SER A 417 -17.24 0.43 15.00
N GLU A 418 -18.56 0.68 15.09
CA GLU A 418 -19.38 1.04 13.94
C GLU A 418 -18.87 2.28 13.19
N ILE A 419 -18.45 3.32 13.94
CA ILE A 419 -17.90 4.55 13.36
C ILE A 419 -16.50 4.28 12.81
N ALA A 420 -15.67 3.56 13.57
CA ALA A 420 -14.30 3.28 13.16
C ALA A 420 -14.24 2.46 11.87
N GLU A 421 -15.12 1.47 11.70
CA GLU A 421 -15.26 0.71 10.46
C GLU A 421 -15.78 1.54 9.29
N VAL A 422 -16.68 2.50 9.52
CA VAL A 422 -17.13 3.44 8.46
C VAL A 422 -15.96 4.28 7.98
N ASP A 423 -15.16 4.79 8.91
CA ASP A 423 -13.99 5.60 8.56
C ASP A 423 -12.91 4.76 7.88
N GLN A 424 -12.70 3.50 8.32
CA GLN A 424 -11.82 2.56 7.64
C GLN A 424 -12.29 2.31 6.19
N ALA A 425 -13.58 2.02 5.99
CA ALA A 425 -14.14 1.79 4.67
C ALA A 425 -13.99 3.00 3.73
N LYS A 426 -14.18 4.22 4.24
CA LYS A 426 -13.97 5.46 3.47
C LYS A 426 -12.52 5.67 3.09
N TYR A 427 -11.60 5.37 4.01
CA TYR A 427 -10.16 5.50 3.79
C TYR A 427 -9.70 4.59 2.65
N HIS A 428 -10.04 3.30 2.73
CA HIS A 428 -9.75 2.32 1.66
C HIS A 428 -10.41 2.67 0.33
N GLN A 429 -11.66 3.15 0.34
CA GLN A 429 -12.33 3.59 -0.89
C GLN A 429 -11.53 4.69 -1.59
N GLY A 430 -11.09 5.72 -0.85
CA GLY A 430 -10.32 6.81 -1.42
C GLY A 430 -8.96 6.38 -1.96
N GLU A 431 -8.27 5.45 -1.28
CA GLU A 431 -7.01 4.88 -1.74
C GLU A 431 -7.19 4.06 -3.04
N TRP A 432 -8.22 3.20 -3.11
CA TRP A 432 -8.51 2.43 -4.33
C TRP A 432 -8.89 3.32 -5.51
N GLU A 433 -9.69 4.37 -5.27
CA GLU A 433 -10.06 5.33 -6.30
C GLU A 433 -8.86 6.14 -6.81
N ASP A 434 -7.85 6.39 -5.98
CA ASP A 434 -6.59 7.02 -6.41
C ASP A 434 -5.70 6.04 -7.20
N ILE A 435 -5.64 4.76 -6.78
CA ILE A 435 -5.01 3.67 -7.56
C ILE A 435 -5.64 3.58 -8.96
N LEU A 436 -6.97 3.59 -9.04
CA LEU A 436 -7.69 3.53 -10.30
C LEU A 436 -7.45 4.78 -11.16
N TYR A 437 -7.55 5.97 -10.57
CA TYR A 437 -7.34 7.24 -11.27
C TYR A 437 -5.93 7.35 -11.89
N ASN A 438 -4.92 6.73 -11.29
CA ASN A 438 -3.54 6.72 -11.79
C ASN A 438 -3.21 5.51 -12.65
N SER A 439 -4.18 4.64 -12.95
CA SER A 439 -4.00 3.51 -13.87
C SER A 439 -4.10 3.93 -15.33
N ALA A 440 -3.60 3.07 -16.22
CA ALA A 440 -3.57 3.36 -17.65
C ALA A 440 -4.99 3.56 -18.21
N GLY A 441 -5.20 4.69 -18.89
CA GLY A 441 -6.47 5.04 -19.55
C GLY A 441 -7.17 6.22 -18.89
N PHE A 442 -6.81 6.54 -17.65
CA PHE A 442 -7.32 7.70 -16.93
C PHE A 442 -6.42 8.95 -17.08
N GLU A 443 -6.88 10.09 -16.55
CA GLU A 443 -6.15 11.37 -16.57
C GLU A 443 -4.96 11.45 -15.59
N GLY A 444 -4.81 10.47 -14.69
CA GLY A 444 -3.72 10.42 -13.72
C GLY A 444 -2.36 10.12 -14.36
N ALA A 445 -1.40 9.70 -13.55
CA ALA A 445 -0.04 9.43 -14.04
C ALA A 445 0.02 8.26 -15.04
N GLY A 446 -0.96 7.36 -15.01
CA GLY A 446 -1.06 6.21 -15.91
C GLY A 446 -0.03 5.11 -15.64
N ASN A 447 0.58 5.09 -14.45
CA ASN A 447 1.59 4.10 -14.07
C ASN A 447 1.15 3.17 -12.93
N SER A 448 -0.06 3.32 -12.39
CA SER A 448 -0.60 2.39 -11.38
C SER A 448 -0.99 1.05 -12.02
N ILE A 449 -0.52 -0.06 -11.41
CA ILE A 449 -0.90 -1.42 -11.78
C ILE A 449 -1.73 -2.13 -10.69
N GLY A 450 -2.16 -1.41 -9.66
CA GLY A 450 -2.97 -1.95 -8.56
C GLY A 450 -2.28 -1.85 -7.20
N GLY A 451 -2.76 -2.63 -6.23
CA GLY A 451 -2.20 -2.63 -4.88
C GLY A 451 -2.66 -3.78 -4.00
N VAL A 452 -2.08 -3.81 -2.79
CA VAL A 452 -2.28 -4.82 -1.77
C VAL A 452 -2.88 -4.18 -0.53
N VAL A 453 -4.09 -4.61 -0.17
CA VAL A 453 -4.73 -4.21 1.09
C VAL A 453 -3.94 -4.79 2.26
N PHE A 454 -3.51 -3.93 3.18
CA PHE A 454 -2.97 -4.33 4.47
C PHE A 454 -4.09 -4.12 5.51
N GLU A 455 -4.75 -5.18 5.97
CA GLU A 455 -4.51 -6.61 5.65
C GLU A 455 -5.79 -7.46 5.70
N TRP A 456 -5.71 -8.77 5.44
CA TRP A 456 -6.90 -9.64 5.49
C TRP A 456 -7.50 -9.71 6.89
N LEU A 457 -6.70 -10.14 7.87
CA LEU A 457 -7.13 -10.49 9.21
C LEU A 457 -6.33 -9.70 10.24
N ASP A 458 -6.98 -9.26 11.32
CA ASP A 458 -6.27 -8.65 12.44
C ASP A 458 -5.18 -9.59 13.01
N GLU A 459 -3.97 -9.05 13.17
CA GLU A 459 -2.83 -9.75 13.73
C GLU A 459 -2.49 -9.23 15.14
N TRP A 460 -2.96 -9.93 16.18
CA TRP A 460 -2.86 -9.52 17.59
C TRP A 460 -1.44 -9.51 18.17
N TRP A 461 -0.43 -9.92 17.40
CA TRP A 461 0.95 -9.89 17.87
C TRP A 461 1.65 -8.56 17.60
N LYS A 462 1.06 -7.69 16.75
CA LYS A 462 1.74 -6.49 16.24
C LYS A 462 1.89 -5.36 17.28
N ALA A 463 1.21 -5.44 18.43
CA ALA A 463 1.49 -4.61 19.60
C ALA A 463 2.08 -5.43 20.77
N TYR A 464 2.87 -6.47 20.45
CA TYR A 464 3.73 -7.26 21.34
C TYR A 464 3.05 -8.31 22.23
N GLU A 465 1.76 -8.19 22.53
CA GLU A 465 1.02 -9.14 23.37
C GLU A 465 0.01 -9.98 22.56
N PRO A 466 0.44 -11.11 21.95
CA PRO A 466 -0.36 -11.87 20.97
C PRO A 466 -1.67 -12.46 21.48
N ASP A 467 -1.90 -12.45 22.79
CA ASP A 467 -3.10 -12.97 23.44
C ASP A 467 -4.15 -11.88 23.73
N ILE A 468 -3.84 -10.61 23.44
CA ILE A 468 -4.68 -9.44 23.73
C ILE A 468 -4.81 -8.60 22.46
N HIS A 469 -6.03 -8.21 22.11
CA HIS A 469 -6.24 -7.19 21.07
C HIS A 469 -5.99 -5.81 21.65
N ASP A 470 -4.80 -5.26 21.41
CA ASP A 470 -4.32 -4.05 22.06
C ASP A 470 -4.99 -2.79 21.50
N THR A 471 -5.24 -1.80 22.36
CA THR A 471 -5.94 -0.55 22.01
C THR A 471 -5.13 0.71 22.31
N GLU A 472 -3.82 0.55 22.54
CA GLU A 472 -2.86 1.62 22.72
C GLU A 472 -2.26 2.03 21.38
N GLY A 473 -2.16 3.35 21.18
CA GLY A 473 -1.68 3.90 19.92
C GLY A 473 -0.16 3.82 19.86
N LEU A 474 0.38 3.24 18.78
CA LEU A 474 1.83 3.06 18.62
C LEU A 474 2.53 4.36 18.19
N TYR A 475 2.01 5.01 17.16
CA TYR A 475 2.53 6.28 16.64
C TYR A 475 1.44 7.09 15.95
N THR A 476 1.70 8.38 15.70
CA THR A 476 0.74 9.23 14.98
C THR A 476 0.96 9.18 13.48
N GLY A 477 -0.13 9.24 12.73
CA GLY A 477 -0.12 9.20 11.27
C GLY A 477 -1.42 9.76 10.68
N PRO A 478 -1.54 9.80 9.34
CA PRO A 478 -2.70 10.36 8.64
C PRO A 478 -3.94 9.45 8.69
N PHE A 479 -4.12 8.68 9.77
CA PHE A 479 -5.17 7.69 9.96
C PHE A 479 -6.43 8.30 10.61
N PRO A 480 -7.59 7.64 10.49
CA PRO A 480 -8.74 7.97 11.31
C PRO A 480 -8.38 8.01 12.80
N GLY A 481 -8.75 9.08 13.51
CA GLY A 481 -8.34 9.28 14.91
C GLY A 481 -6.89 9.75 15.11
N GLY A 482 -6.05 9.73 14.07
CA GLY A 482 -4.68 10.28 14.07
C GLY A 482 -3.60 9.37 14.65
N TRP A 483 -3.94 8.11 14.95
CA TRP A 483 -3.06 7.13 15.57
C TRP A 483 -3.07 5.81 14.82
N VAL A 484 -1.95 5.11 14.90
CA VAL A 484 -1.79 3.74 14.41
C VAL A 484 -2.15 2.76 15.52
N TYR A 485 -3.01 1.82 15.17
CA TYR A 485 -3.36 0.65 15.97
C TYR A 485 -3.09 -0.58 15.09
N GLU A 486 -1.84 -1.03 15.08
CA GLU A 486 -1.32 -1.97 14.07
C GLU A 486 -2.13 -3.27 13.98
N GLU A 487 -2.64 -3.75 15.12
CA GLU A 487 -3.45 -4.98 15.20
C GLU A 487 -4.86 -4.83 14.62
N TRP A 488 -5.26 -3.63 14.20
CA TRP A 488 -6.62 -3.31 13.73
C TRP A 488 -6.67 -3.00 12.24
N PHE A 489 -5.63 -3.31 11.47
CA PHE A 489 -5.60 -3.08 10.02
C PHE A 489 -6.42 -4.08 9.20
N GLY A 490 -6.81 -5.22 9.78
CA GLY A 490 -7.59 -6.22 9.09
C GLY A 490 -8.83 -5.65 8.41
N ILE A 491 -9.23 -6.20 7.27
CA ILE A 491 -10.59 -6.00 6.74
C ILE A 491 -11.58 -7.04 7.29
N ALA A 492 -11.05 -8.02 8.03
CA ALA A 492 -11.78 -8.94 8.90
C ALA A 492 -11.14 -8.97 10.30
N GLY A 493 -11.96 -9.06 11.34
CA GLY A 493 -11.54 -9.32 12.71
C GLY A 493 -11.71 -10.78 13.13
N GLN A 494 -11.07 -11.16 14.23
CA GLN A 494 -11.15 -12.51 14.84
C GLN A 494 -12.13 -12.59 16.04
N GLY A 495 -13.02 -11.61 16.18
CA GLY A 495 -13.94 -11.49 17.32
C GLY A 495 -13.18 -11.25 18.63
N ASP A 496 -13.60 -11.91 19.71
CA ASP A 496 -12.87 -11.91 21.00
C ASP A 496 -11.69 -12.91 21.05
N GLY A 497 -11.36 -13.51 19.92
CA GLY A 497 -10.27 -14.47 19.77
C GLY A 497 -10.55 -15.88 20.30
N SER A 498 -11.65 -16.11 21.01
CA SER A 498 -12.00 -17.42 21.59
C SER A 498 -12.28 -18.52 20.55
N LYS A 499 -12.44 -18.12 19.27
CA LYS A 499 -12.70 -18.99 18.12
C LYS A 499 -11.61 -18.93 17.04
N SER A 500 -10.46 -18.33 17.34
CA SER A 500 -9.31 -18.35 16.42
C SER A 500 -8.86 -19.81 16.16
N PRO A 501 -8.48 -20.18 14.93
CA PRO A 501 -8.37 -19.34 13.72
C PRO A 501 -9.62 -19.26 12.84
N TYR A 502 -10.80 -19.65 13.31
CA TYR A 502 -11.94 -19.90 12.45
C TYR A 502 -12.92 -18.73 12.25
N LEU A 503 -13.14 -17.92 13.28
CA LEU A 503 -14.16 -16.87 13.23
C LEU A 503 -13.69 -15.65 12.43
N ARG A 504 -14.59 -15.10 11.60
CA ARG A 504 -14.40 -13.83 10.88
C ARG A 504 -15.52 -12.87 11.20
N GLN A 505 -15.17 -11.66 11.61
CA GLN A 505 -16.08 -10.50 11.62
C GLN A 505 -15.70 -9.58 10.46
N LEU A 506 -16.42 -9.69 9.34
CA LEU A 506 -16.13 -8.91 8.14
C LEU A 506 -16.49 -7.43 8.36
N ARG A 507 -15.52 -6.54 8.14
CA ARG A 507 -15.71 -5.10 8.36
C ARG A 507 -16.37 -4.44 7.15
N LYS A 508 -16.88 -3.23 7.36
CA LYS A 508 -17.45 -2.40 6.27
C LYS A 508 -16.49 -2.23 5.08
N SER A 509 -15.17 -2.23 5.30
CA SER A 509 -14.14 -2.18 4.25
C SER A 509 -14.18 -3.39 3.31
N TYR A 510 -14.42 -4.61 3.81
CA TYR A 510 -14.63 -5.81 2.99
C TYR A 510 -15.76 -5.62 1.98
N TYR A 511 -16.93 -5.14 2.45
CA TYR A 511 -18.09 -4.92 1.60
C TYR A 511 -17.88 -3.79 0.59
N SER A 512 -17.11 -2.75 0.95
CA SER A 512 -16.68 -1.72 0.00
C SER A 512 -15.86 -2.32 -1.14
N TYR A 513 -14.87 -3.17 -0.84
CA TYR A 513 -14.09 -3.85 -1.88
C TYR A 513 -14.92 -4.82 -2.71
N LYS A 514 -15.79 -5.63 -2.06
CA LYS A 514 -16.70 -6.53 -2.76
C LYS A 514 -17.52 -5.81 -3.82
N LYS A 515 -17.90 -4.56 -3.58
CA LYS A 515 -18.49 -3.69 -4.60
C LYS A 515 -17.46 -3.20 -5.62
N LEU A 516 -16.41 -2.49 -5.17
CA LEU A 516 -15.45 -1.79 -6.03
C LEU A 516 -14.62 -2.71 -6.94
N TRP A 517 -14.41 -3.97 -6.56
CA TRP A 517 -13.60 -4.93 -7.29
C TRP A 517 -14.41 -5.83 -8.23
N ASN A 518 -15.74 -5.83 -8.10
CA ASN A 518 -16.63 -6.56 -9.01
C ASN A 518 -17.39 -5.64 -10.00
N GLU A 519 -17.20 -4.32 -9.88
CA GLU A 519 -17.52 -3.32 -10.92
C GLU A 519 -16.44 -3.32 -12.02
#